data_AF-A0A956F715-F1
#
_entry.id   AF-A0A956F715-F1
#
_cell.length_a   1.000
_cell.length_b   1.000
_cell.length_c   1.000
_cell.angle_alpha   90.00
_cell.angle_beta   90.00
_cell.angle_gamma   90.00
#
_symmetry.space_group_name_H-M   'P 1'
#
loop_
_entity.id
_entity.type
_entity.pdbx_description
1 polymer ?
#
loop_
_entity_poly.entity_id
_entity_poly.type
_entity_poly.pdbx_seq_one_letter_code
_entity_poly.pdbx_strand_id
1 'polypeptide(L)'
;MMSPRSIPGALLALAFATAAVTCNAHEDEGGSGDTNGSPDQAGSVCMVPDDCYPDVDHGDLAGTVQCLERVSEGYCTHLCGSDADCCAAEGECVSDLPQVCSPFESTGMMMCFLSCEPEDVASTDAADEQAFCQHEVGPAFICRSSGGGSNNRKVCVPGDCGVGSSCAETADCPDDLECNTDYDGGYCGVTGCSANADCPGDSRCVQDGDASYCARPCAADSDCTFCRHPDHPATCTSDVAYAEAGTSGSVCVVG
;
A
#
# COMPACT_ATOMS: atom_id res chain seq x y z
N MET A 1 -46.09 -62.87 20.58
CA MET A 1 -47.15 -62.87 21.62
C MET A 1 -46.67 -62.04 22.79
N MET A 2 -47.55 -61.20 23.31
CA MET A 2 -47.49 -60.53 24.62
C MET A 2 -46.46 -59.40 24.80
N SER A 3 -46.97 -58.18 24.58
CA SER A 3 -46.66 -57.01 25.41
C SER A 3 -47.00 -57.29 26.88
N PRO A 4 -46.26 -56.72 27.85
CA PRO A 4 -46.97 -55.81 28.76
C PRO A 4 -46.15 -54.62 29.33
N ARG A 5 -46.83 -53.46 29.34
CA ARG A 5 -47.09 -52.51 30.45
C ARG A 5 -45.95 -51.95 31.33
N SER A 6 -45.80 -50.62 31.19
CA SER A 6 -45.72 -49.53 32.18
C SER A 6 -45.49 -49.82 33.67
N ILE A 7 -44.65 -48.98 34.31
CA ILE A 7 -44.95 -48.19 35.54
C ILE A 7 -43.94 -47.01 35.65
N PRO A 8 -44.33 -45.85 36.23
CA PRO A 8 -43.60 -44.59 36.17
C PRO A 8 -42.76 -44.32 37.42
N GLY A 9 -41.78 -43.42 37.31
CA GLY A 9 -40.96 -42.98 38.44
C GLY A 9 -40.22 -41.68 38.12
N ALA A 10 -40.96 -40.57 38.13
CA ALA A 10 -40.37 -39.24 38.13
C ALA A 10 -39.70 -39.00 39.49
N LEU A 11 -38.38 -38.78 39.48
CA LEU A 11 -37.65 -38.18 40.59
C LEU A 11 -36.89 -36.99 40.03
N LEU A 12 -37.52 -35.83 40.18
CA LEU A 12 -36.96 -34.52 39.87
C LEU A 12 -35.99 -34.16 41.01
N ALA A 13 -34.70 -34.32 40.80
CA ALA A 13 -33.66 -33.77 41.67
C ALA A 13 -33.22 -32.43 41.08
N LEU A 14 -33.64 -31.33 41.73
CA LEU A 14 -33.02 -30.01 41.55
C LEU A 14 -31.59 -30.09 42.11
N ALA A 15 -30.60 -30.15 41.21
CA ALA A 15 -29.23 -29.83 41.55
C ALA A 15 -29.00 -28.34 41.27
N PHE A 16 -28.83 -27.56 42.35
CA PHE A 16 -28.24 -26.24 42.30
C PHE A 16 -26.77 -26.40 41.87
N ALA A 17 -26.49 -26.14 40.58
CA ALA A 17 -25.14 -25.91 40.12
C ALA A 17 -24.75 -24.49 40.50
N THR A 18 -23.93 -24.37 41.54
CA THR A 18 -23.07 -23.20 41.74
C THR A 18 -22.14 -23.09 40.53
N ALA A 19 -22.41 -22.13 39.64
CA ALA A 19 -21.47 -21.73 38.61
C ALA A 19 -20.26 -21.11 39.32
N ALA A 20 -19.20 -21.90 39.48
CA ALA A 20 -17.87 -21.34 39.63
C ALA A 20 -17.58 -20.57 38.34
N VAL A 21 -17.47 -19.25 38.45
CA VAL A 21 -16.84 -18.42 37.42
C VAL A 21 -15.40 -18.88 37.33
N THR A 22 -15.16 -19.82 36.43
CA THR A 22 -13.84 -20.10 35.91
C THR A 22 -13.60 -19.04 34.85
N CYS A 23 -12.65 -18.16 35.10
CA CYS A 23 -12.10 -17.33 34.04
C CYS A 23 -11.37 -18.29 33.10
N ASN A 24 -12.09 -18.84 32.11
CA ASN A 24 -11.44 -19.33 30.91
C ASN A 24 -10.79 -18.09 30.29
N ALA A 25 -9.46 -18.00 30.41
CA ALA A 25 -8.66 -17.20 29.51
C ALA A 25 -9.01 -17.69 28.11
N HIS A 26 -9.82 -16.92 27.40
CA HIS A 26 -9.92 -17.02 25.97
C HIS A 26 -8.54 -16.61 25.48
N GLU A 27 -7.74 -17.57 25.07
CA GLU A 27 -6.57 -17.33 24.23
C GLU A 27 -7.15 -16.83 22.89
N ASP A 28 -7.53 -15.56 22.89
CA ASP A 28 -7.79 -14.83 21.67
C ASP A 28 -6.45 -14.77 20.95
N GLU A 29 -6.25 -15.68 20.00
CA GLU A 29 -5.25 -15.54 18.94
C GLU A 29 -5.67 -14.36 18.05
N GLY A 30 -5.67 -13.17 18.67
CA GLY A 30 -5.73 -11.89 18.01
C GLY A 30 -4.36 -11.63 17.42
N GLY A 31 -4.06 -12.33 16.32
CA GLY A 31 -3.15 -11.80 15.32
C GLY A 31 -3.78 -10.53 14.77
N SER A 32 -3.59 -9.41 15.44
CA SER A 32 -3.63 -8.10 14.79
C SER A 32 -2.44 -8.09 13.83
N GLY A 33 -2.61 -8.75 12.69
CA GLY A 33 -1.85 -8.40 11.52
C GLY A 33 -2.35 -7.02 11.14
N ASP A 34 -1.56 -6.00 11.45
CA ASP A 34 -1.63 -4.74 10.71
C ASP A 34 -1.45 -5.12 9.24
N THR A 35 -2.56 -5.33 8.52
CA THR A 35 -2.56 -5.59 7.09
C THR A 35 -2.30 -4.25 6.39
N ASN A 36 -1.11 -3.71 6.59
CA ASN A 36 -0.54 -2.65 5.76
C ASN A 36 -0.08 -3.26 4.43
N GLY A 37 -0.98 -3.97 3.75
CA GLY A 37 -0.70 -4.68 2.52
C GLY A 37 -1.95 -4.78 1.66
N SER A 38 -1.72 -5.00 0.37
CA SER A 38 -2.77 -5.18 -0.63
C SER A 38 -3.80 -6.24 -0.18
N PRO A 39 -5.10 -6.08 -0.48
CA PRO A 39 -6.07 -7.13 -0.21
C PRO A 39 -5.78 -8.39 -1.02
N ASP A 40 -5.00 -8.28 -2.11
CA ASP A 40 -4.51 -9.41 -2.89
C ASP A 40 -3.05 -9.77 -2.56
N GLN A 41 -2.67 -10.99 -2.95
CA GLN A 41 -1.31 -11.49 -2.72
C GLN A 41 -0.29 -10.84 -3.65
N ALA A 42 -0.67 -10.50 -4.89
CA ALA A 42 0.19 -9.71 -5.75
C ALA A 42 0.24 -8.26 -5.26
N GLY A 43 1.44 -7.72 -5.11
CA GLY A 43 1.67 -6.41 -4.50
C GLY A 43 1.84 -6.41 -2.98
N SER A 44 1.78 -7.59 -2.34
CA SER A 44 2.25 -7.74 -0.98
C SER A 44 3.78 -7.55 -0.89
N VAL A 45 4.23 -7.12 0.30
CA VAL A 45 5.63 -6.94 0.69
C VAL A 45 6.34 -8.29 0.82
N CYS A 46 7.60 -8.37 0.41
CA CYS A 46 8.40 -9.59 0.50
C CYS A 46 9.89 -9.32 0.65
N MET A 47 10.61 -10.24 1.29
CA MET A 47 12.07 -10.24 1.28
C MET A 47 12.63 -11.30 0.34
N VAL A 48 11.89 -12.40 0.16
CA VAL A 48 12.22 -13.50 -0.77
C VAL A 48 10.96 -14.04 -1.45
N PRO A 49 11.07 -14.75 -2.60
CA PRO A 49 9.91 -15.31 -3.28
C PRO A 49 9.04 -16.25 -2.44
N ASP A 50 9.62 -16.94 -1.45
CA ASP A 50 8.90 -17.85 -0.56
C ASP A 50 7.96 -17.11 0.43
N ASP A 51 8.12 -15.80 0.61
CA ASP A 51 7.22 -14.98 1.43
C ASP A 51 5.89 -14.69 0.70
N CYS A 52 5.86 -14.89 -0.62
CA CYS A 52 4.72 -14.52 -1.47
C CYS A 52 3.70 -15.65 -1.58
N TYR A 53 2.42 -15.28 -1.67
CA TYR A 53 1.31 -16.22 -1.85
C TYR A 53 1.30 -17.38 -0.83
N PRO A 54 1.35 -17.10 0.50
CA PRO A 54 1.49 -18.13 1.53
C PRO A 54 0.33 -19.13 1.58
N ASP A 55 -0.84 -18.72 1.07
CA ASP A 55 -2.07 -19.53 1.06
C ASP A 55 -2.33 -20.22 -0.30
N VAL A 56 -1.42 -20.09 -1.27
CA VAL A 56 -1.54 -20.68 -2.61
C VAL A 56 -0.41 -21.68 -2.84
N ASP A 57 -0.72 -22.83 -3.44
CA ASP A 57 0.33 -23.73 -3.92
C ASP A 57 1.05 -23.05 -5.11
N HIS A 58 2.35 -22.76 -4.96
CA HIS A 58 3.14 -22.12 -6.02
C HIS A 58 3.18 -22.95 -7.32
N GLY A 59 2.88 -24.26 -7.26
CA GLY A 59 2.73 -25.10 -8.44
C GLY A 59 1.45 -24.86 -9.24
N ASP A 60 0.44 -24.23 -8.63
CA ASP A 60 -0.83 -23.87 -9.27
C ASP A 60 -0.79 -22.47 -9.91
N LEU A 61 0.14 -21.60 -9.48
CA LEU A 61 0.35 -20.30 -10.09
C LEU A 61 0.86 -20.43 -11.53
N ALA A 62 0.34 -19.58 -12.41
CA ALA A 62 0.71 -19.60 -13.82
C ALA A 62 2.06 -18.90 -14.06
N GLY A 63 3.16 -19.49 -13.60
CA GLY A 63 4.50 -18.97 -13.77
C GLY A 63 5.35 -19.08 -12.50
N THR A 64 6.56 -18.54 -12.55
CA THR A 64 7.46 -18.55 -11.37
C THR A 64 7.19 -17.32 -10.51
N VAL A 65 6.96 -17.55 -9.20
CA VAL A 65 6.87 -16.48 -8.20
C VAL A 65 8.15 -15.66 -8.15
N GLN A 66 8.01 -14.35 -8.02
CA GLN A 66 9.09 -13.39 -7.91
C GLN A 66 8.82 -12.46 -6.73
N CYS A 67 9.88 -12.19 -5.97
CA CYS A 67 9.92 -11.03 -5.08
C CYS A 67 10.79 -9.97 -5.76
N LEU A 68 10.20 -8.83 -6.12
CA LEU A 68 10.94 -7.74 -6.76
C LEU A 68 11.71 -6.92 -5.71
N GLU A 69 12.89 -7.38 -5.32
CA GLU A 69 13.74 -6.74 -4.29
C GLU A 69 14.26 -5.33 -4.66
N ARG A 70 14.07 -4.89 -5.92
CA ARG A 70 14.44 -3.53 -6.34
C ARG A 70 13.49 -2.46 -5.78
N VAL A 71 12.37 -2.91 -5.24
CA VAL A 71 11.39 -2.14 -4.52
C VAL A 71 11.82 -2.07 -3.05
N SER A 72 11.72 -0.88 -2.45
CA SER A 72 11.80 -0.76 -0.99
C SER A 72 10.68 -1.58 -0.36
N GLU A 73 11.03 -2.58 0.45
CA GLU A 73 10.13 -3.59 1.06
C GLU A 73 9.70 -4.75 0.13
N GLY A 74 10.18 -4.78 -1.12
CA GLY A 74 9.85 -5.84 -2.08
C GLY A 74 8.40 -5.80 -2.59
N TYR A 75 8.14 -6.60 -3.63
CA TYR A 75 6.82 -6.71 -4.27
C TYR A 75 6.61 -8.14 -4.76
N CYS A 76 5.58 -8.80 -4.26
CA CYS A 76 5.17 -10.12 -4.71
C CYS A 76 4.49 -10.08 -6.07
N THR A 77 4.95 -10.94 -6.98
CA THR A 77 4.34 -11.17 -8.28
C THR A 77 4.69 -12.58 -8.77
N HIS A 78 4.19 -12.99 -9.93
CA HIS A 78 4.72 -14.12 -10.68
C HIS A 78 4.78 -13.81 -12.17
N LEU A 79 5.59 -14.57 -12.90
CA LEU A 79 5.61 -14.51 -14.36
C LEU A 79 4.24 -14.86 -14.92
N CYS A 80 3.88 -14.34 -16.10
CA CYS A 80 2.62 -14.63 -16.77
C CYS A 80 2.80 -14.61 -18.29
N GLY A 81 1.85 -15.18 -19.04
CA GLY A 81 1.76 -15.07 -20.50
C GLY A 81 0.62 -14.17 -20.98
N SER A 82 -0.45 -14.04 -20.19
CA SER A 82 -1.64 -13.23 -20.46
C SER A 82 -2.35 -12.81 -19.18
N ASP A 83 -3.27 -11.84 -19.25
CA ASP A 83 -4.05 -11.40 -18.09
C ASP A 83 -4.83 -12.54 -17.42
N ALA A 84 -5.26 -13.55 -18.18
CA ALA A 84 -5.98 -14.71 -17.65
C ALA A 84 -5.11 -15.67 -16.82
N ASP A 85 -3.79 -15.48 -16.86
CA ASP A 85 -2.86 -16.21 -15.99
C ASP A 85 -2.79 -15.57 -14.60
N CYS A 86 -3.15 -14.29 -14.49
CA CYS A 86 -3.28 -13.59 -13.22
C CYS A 86 -4.66 -13.89 -12.63
N CYS A 87 -4.71 -14.17 -11.33
CA CYS A 87 -5.88 -14.69 -10.61
C CYS A 87 -6.39 -16.04 -11.12
N ALA A 88 -5.53 -16.85 -11.74
CA ALA A 88 -5.91 -18.14 -12.29
C ALA A 88 -5.98 -19.24 -11.21
N ALA A 89 -5.11 -19.15 -10.21
CA ALA A 89 -5.06 -20.10 -9.11
C ALA A 89 -6.08 -19.74 -8.02
N GLU A 90 -6.63 -20.77 -7.36
CA GLU A 90 -7.54 -20.56 -6.23
C GLU A 90 -6.79 -19.88 -5.07
N GLY A 91 -7.33 -18.76 -4.59
CA GLY A 91 -6.72 -17.98 -3.50
C GLY A 91 -5.62 -17.00 -3.93
N GLU A 92 -5.27 -16.94 -5.22
CA GLU A 92 -4.29 -15.97 -5.73
C GLU A 92 -4.76 -14.53 -5.59
N CYS A 93 -6.01 -14.28 -5.97
CA CYS A 93 -6.69 -13.01 -5.80
C CYS A 93 -7.85 -13.22 -4.82
N VAL A 94 -7.78 -12.50 -3.71
CA VAL A 94 -8.77 -12.57 -2.62
C VAL A 94 -9.88 -11.55 -2.87
N SER A 95 -9.55 -10.47 -3.56
CA SER A 95 -10.44 -9.42 -4.01
C SER A 95 -10.90 -9.64 -5.46
N ASP A 96 -11.86 -8.82 -5.89
CA ASP A 96 -12.28 -8.73 -7.30
C ASP A 96 -11.45 -7.70 -8.09
N LEU A 97 -10.33 -7.22 -7.55
CA LEU A 97 -9.50 -6.21 -8.20
C LEU A 97 -8.79 -6.81 -9.43
N PRO A 98 -8.79 -6.12 -10.58
CA PRO A 98 -8.26 -6.65 -11.82
C PRO A 98 -6.73 -6.68 -11.80
N GLN A 99 -6.18 -7.86 -12.07
CA GLN A 99 -4.74 -8.06 -12.26
C GLN A 99 -4.42 -8.23 -13.74
N VAL A 100 -3.31 -7.64 -14.16
CA VAL A 100 -2.91 -7.58 -15.58
C VAL A 100 -1.51 -8.11 -15.76
N CYS A 101 -1.32 -8.84 -16.86
CA CYS A 101 -0.03 -9.36 -17.25
C CYS A 101 0.71 -8.28 -18.04
N SER A 102 1.73 -7.68 -17.41
CA SER A 102 2.44 -6.54 -17.96
C SER A 102 3.95 -6.72 -17.89
N PRO A 103 4.73 -6.19 -18.86
CA PRO A 103 6.17 -6.20 -18.73
C PRO A 103 6.61 -5.23 -17.65
N PHE A 104 7.58 -5.61 -16.83
CA PHE A 104 8.20 -4.69 -15.87
C PHE A 104 9.52 -4.15 -16.40
N GLU A 105 9.51 -2.85 -16.72
CA GLU A 105 10.68 -2.13 -17.22
C GLU A 105 11.30 -2.79 -18.47
N SER A 106 12.64 -2.72 -18.58
CA SER A 106 13.41 -3.27 -19.72
C SER A 106 13.82 -4.73 -19.53
N THR A 107 13.24 -5.45 -18.55
CA THR A 107 13.59 -6.86 -18.31
C THR A 107 13.07 -7.79 -19.40
N GLY A 108 12.00 -7.39 -20.08
CA GLY A 108 11.30 -8.21 -21.08
C GLY A 108 10.49 -9.37 -20.49
N MET A 109 10.41 -9.46 -19.16
CA MET A 109 9.58 -10.44 -18.47
C MET A 109 8.19 -9.86 -18.21
N MET A 110 7.17 -10.67 -18.48
CA MET A 110 5.77 -10.36 -18.19
C MET A 110 5.42 -10.88 -16.81
N MET A 111 4.81 -10.04 -15.97
CA MET A 111 4.47 -10.34 -14.59
C MET A 111 3.07 -9.82 -14.24
N CYS A 112 2.44 -10.41 -13.24
CA CYS A 112 1.12 -10.01 -12.77
C CYS A 112 1.19 -8.80 -11.82
N PHE A 113 0.43 -7.76 -12.13
CA PHE A 113 0.32 -6.56 -11.32
C PHE A 113 -1.13 -6.16 -11.11
N LEU A 114 -1.43 -5.52 -10.00
CA LEU A 114 -2.70 -4.82 -9.84
C LEU A 114 -2.83 -3.72 -10.90
N SER A 115 -3.91 -3.74 -11.67
CA SER A 115 -4.20 -2.73 -12.68
C SER A 115 -4.71 -1.45 -12.05
N CYS A 116 -4.23 -0.32 -12.56
CA CYS A 116 -4.78 1.00 -12.26
C CYS A 116 -5.19 1.72 -13.56
N GLU A 117 -5.67 0.95 -14.54
CA GLU A 117 -6.24 1.52 -15.75
C GLU A 117 -7.53 2.30 -15.41
N PRO A 118 -7.86 3.38 -16.14
CA PRO A 118 -9.00 4.23 -15.81
C PRO A 118 -10.33 3.48 -15.67
N GLU A 119 -10.55 2.44 -16.48
CA GLU A 119 -11.73 1.57 -16.41
C GLU A 119 -11.82 0.78 -15.09
N ASP A 120 -10.67 0.36 -14.55
CA ASP A 120 -10.59 -0.43 -13.32
C ASP A 120 -10.79 0.48 -12.10
N VAL A 121 -10.15 1.66 -12.13
CA VAL A 121 -10.29 2.69 -11.08
C VAL A 121 -11.73 3.23 -11.03
N ALA A 122 -12.37 3.42 -12.18
CA ALA A 122 -13.76 3.92 -12.26
C ALA A 122 -14.81 2.97 -11.64
N SER A 123 -14.43 1.72 -11.33
CA SER A 123 -15.27 0.77 -10.61
C SER A 123 -15.22 0.94 -9.08
N THR A 124 -14.37 1.84 -8.59
CA THR A 124 -14.12 2.09 -7.15
C THR A 124 -14.52 3.50 -6.74
N ASP A 125 -14.39 3.79 -5.43
CA ASP A 125 -14.59 5.13 -4.86
C ASP A 125 -13.30 5.97 -4.83
N ALA A 126 -12.20 5.50 -5.45
CA ALA A 126 -10.94 6.22 -5.49
C ALA A 126 -11.06 7.55 -6.26
N ALA A 127 -10.41 8.60 -5.75
CA ALA A 127 -10.45 9.93 -6.36
C ALA A 127 -9.76 9.99 -7.73
N ASP A 128 -8.68 9.23 -7.88
CA ASP A 128 -7.88 9.08 -9.10
C ASP A 128 -7.07 7.76 -9.03
N GLU A 129 -6.31 7.46 -10.09
CA GLU A 129 -5.55 6.21 -10.18
C GLU A 129 -4.45 6.11 -9.11
N GLN A 130 -3.96 7.25 -8.62
CA GLN A 130 -2.92 7.32 -7.62
C GLN A 130 -3.48 7.03 -6.21
N ALA A 131 -4.62 7.61 -5.88
CA ALA A 131 -5.37 7.30 -4.67
C ALA A 131 -5.79 5.82 -4.65
N PHE A 132 -6.16 5.25 -5.80
CA PHE A 132 -6.49 3.83 -5.92
C PHE A 132 -5.31 2.94 -5.50
N CYS A 133 -4.12 3.12 -6.08
CA CYS A 133 -2.97 2.29 -5.71
C CYS A 133 -2.55 2.47 -4.24
N GLN A 134 -2.70 3.68 -3.70
CA GLN A 134 -2.39 3.93 -2.30
C GLN A 134 -3.38 3.27 -1.34
N HIS A 135 -4.65 3.23 -1.73
CA HIS A 135 -5.71 2.60 -0.95
C HIS A 135 -5.64 1.07 -1.03
N GLU A 136 -5.51 0.52 -2.23
CA GLU A 136 -5.59 -0.92 -2.49
C GLU A 136 -4.25 -1.66 -2.35
N VAL A 137 -3.13 -0.96 -2.21
CA VAL A 137 -1.83 -1.64 -2.05
C VAL A 137 -1.06 -1.08 -0.86
N GLY A 138 -0.89 0.24 -0.83
CA GLY A 138 -0.29 0.94 0.29
C GLY A 138 0.27 2.31 -0.09
N PRO A 139 0.58 3.17 0.89
CA PRO A 139 0.94 4.57 0.65
C PRO A 139 2.17 4.76 -0.25
N ALA A 140 3.06 3.77 -0.34
CA ALA A 140 4.25 3.80 -1.18
C ALA A 140 4.02 3.36 -2.65
N PHE A 141 2.77 3.10 -3.04
CA PHE A 141 2.42 2.65 -4.39
C PHE A 141 1.94 3.78 -5.28
N ILE A 142 2.39 3.76 -6.54
CA ILE A 142 1.94 4.67 -7.60
C ILE A 142 1.30 3.95 -8.77
N CYS A 143 0.35 4.63 -9.40
CA CYS A 143 -0.12 4.22 -10.71
C CYS A 143 0.84 4.71 -11.78
N ARG A 144 1.64 3.80 -12.35
CA ARG A 144 2.54 4.16 -13.46
C ARG A 144 2.44 3.23 -14.64
N SER A 145 3.03 3.73 -15.72
CA SER A 145 3.26 2.98 -16.93
C SER A 145 4.22 1.82 -16.66
N SER A 146 3.88 0.61 -17.13
CA SER A 146 4.74 -0.56 -17.00
C SER A 146 6.01 -0.49 -17.89
N GLY A 147 5.98 0.32 -18.97
CA GLY A 147 7.14 0.61 -19.82
C GLY A 147 7.30 -0.31 -21.04
N GLY A 148 6.29 -1.13 -21.34
CA GLY A 148 6.30 -2.21 -22.34
C GLY A 148 6.16 -1.86 -23.82
N GLY A 149 6.39 -0.60 -24.23
CA GLY A 149 6.12 -0.19 -25.62
C GLY A 149 4.64 -0.34 -26.00
N SER A 150 4.33 -1.22 -26.97
CA SER A 150 2.94 -1.46 -27.40
C SER A 150 2.10 -2.25 -26.40
N ASN A 151 2.73 -2.92 -25.43
CA ASN A 151 2.07 -3.71 -24.39
C ASN A 151 2.06 -2.95 -23.04
N ASN A 152 2.21 -1.63 -23.10
CA ASN A 152 2.24 -0.79 -21.92
C ASN A 152 0.85 -0.77 -21.25
N ARG A 153 0.83 -1.07 -19.95
CA ARG A 153 -0.37 -1.00 -19.09
C ARG A 153 -0.14 0.02 -17.97
N LYS A 154 -1.22 0.39 -17.28
CA LYS A 154 -1.14 1.14 -16.02
C LYS A 154 -1.23 0.15 -14.86
N VAL A 155 -0.20 0.12 -14.04
CA VAL A 155 -0.07 -0.85 -12.95
C VAL A 155 0.29 -0.13 -11.65
N CYS A 156 -0.23 -0.63 -10.53
CA CYS A 156 0.20 -0.23 -9.20
C CYS A 156 1.55 -0.86 -8.92
N VAL A 157 2.57 -0.02 -8.82
CA VAL A 157 3.92 -0.45 -8.42
C VAL A 157 4.50 0.55 -7.43
N PRO A 158 5.47 0.13 -6.63
CA PRO A 158 6.14 1.01 -5.68
C PRO A 158 6.79 2.19 -6.39
N GLY A 159 6.66 3.38 -5.79
CA GLY A 159 7.30 4.60 -6.28
C GLY A 159 8.42 5.06 -5.36
N ASP A 160 9.21 6.02 -5.87
CA ASP A 160 10.26 6.65 -5.08
C ASP A 160 9.66 7.72 -4.16
N CYS A 161 9.65 7.43 -2.85
CA CYS A 161 9.08 8.30 -1.81
C CYS A 161 9.68 9.71 -1.81
N GLY A 162 11.01 9.82 -1.93
CA GLY A 162 11.73 11.07 -2.17
C GLY A 162 11.35 12.20 -1.22
N VAL A 163 11.28 13.43 -1.77
CA VAL A 163 10.84 14.60 -1.03
C VAL A 163 9.35 14.49 -0.68
N GLY A 164 9.02 14.72 0.58
CA GLY A 164 7.66 14.77 1.10
C GLY A 164 7.17 13.52 1.84
N SER A 165 7.97 12.45 1.85
CA SER A 165 7.63 11.26 2.62
C SER A 165 7.63 11.51 4.13
N SER A 166 6.80 10.77 4.86
CA SER A 166 6.81 10.77 6.33
C SER A 166 8.09 10.14 6.87
N CYS A 167 8.52 10.58 8.05
CA CYS A 167 9.70 10.05 8.73
C CYS A 167 9.61 10.30 10.24
N ALA A 168 10.22 9.42 11.03
CA ALA A 168 10.45 9.64 12.45
C ALA A 168 11.87 10.14 12.72
N GLU A 169 12.83 9.73 11.88
CA GLU A 169 14.23 10.14 11.94
C GLU A 169 14.87 10.18 10.54
N THR A 170 16.05 10.83 10.43
CA THR A 170 16.75 10.97 9.13
C THR A 170 17.10 9.63 8.48
N ALA A 171 17.24 8.55 9.25
CA ALA A 171 17.50 7.22 8.71
C ALA A 171 16.32 6.63 7.91
N ASP A 172 15.11 7.17 8.09
CA ASP A 172 13.91 6.79 7.32
C ASP A 172 13.89 7.45 5.93
N CYS A 173 14.71 8.48 5.72
CA CYS A 173 14.74 9.23 4.49
C CYS A 173 15.72 8.63 3.48
N PRO A 174 15.42 8.72 2.17
CA PRO A 174 16.40 8.45 1.11
C PRO A 174 17.70 9.23 1.31
N ASP A 175 18.79 8.69 0.74
CA ASP A 175 20.10 9.34 0.74
C ASP A 175 19.97 10.82 0.31
N ASP A 176 20.73 11.70 0.96
CA ASP A 176 20.76 13.16 0.75
C ASP A 176 19.52 13.95 1.24
N LEU A 177 18.58 13.31 1.93
CA LEU A 177 17.46 14.00 2.59
C LEU A 177 17.59 13.98 4.12
N GLU A 178 16.99 14.98 4.78
CA GLU A 178 16.91 15.07 6.23
C GLU A 178 15.46 14.95 6.67
N CYS A 179 15.22 14.29 7.81
CA CYS A 179 13.88 14.27 8.39
C CYS A 179 13.62 15.56 9.15
N ASN A 180 12.71 16.39 8.63
CA ASN A 180 12.20 17.52 9.38
C ASN A 180 11.07 17.06 10.29
N THR A 181 11.40 16.91 11.58
CA THR A 181 10.46 16.50 12.63
C THR A 181 9.64 17.64 13.23
N ASP A 182 9.80 18.88 12.73
CA ASP A 182 8.95 20.00 13.16
C ASP A 182 7.52 19.87 12.60
N TYR A 183 7.34 19.04 11.56
CA TYR A 183 6.05 18.69 10.99
C TYR A 183 5.50 17.41 11.60
N ASP A 184 4.18 17.36 11.78
CA ASP A 184 3.50 16.16 12.27
C ASP A 184 3.68 14.99 11.27
N GLY A 185 4.05 13.82 11.79
CA GLY A 185 4.47 12.67 10.97
C GLY A 185 5.79 12.82 10.21
N GLY A 186 6.52 13.93 10.42
CA GLY A 186 7.78 14.25 9.76
C GLY A 186 7.67 14.53 8.26
N TYR A 187 8.78 15.03 7.71
CA TYR A 187 8.92 15.35 6.30
C TYR A 187 10.35 15.13 5.82
N CYS A 188 10.59 14.15 4.96
CA CYS A 188 11.88 13.98 4.30
C CYS A 188 12.07 15.07 3.25
N GLY A 189 13.12 15.86 3.38
CA GLY A 189 13.40 16.94 2.44
C GLY A 189 14.74 17.62 2.69
N VAL A 190 14.98 18.69 1.94
CA VAL A 190 16.12 19.60 2.15
C VAL A 190 15.58 20.88 2.77
N THR A 191 16.19 21.35 3.85
CA THR A 191 15.88 22.65 4.47
C THR A 191 16.92 23.70 4.09
N GLY A 192 16.57 24.98 4.18
CA GLY A 192 17.47 26.10 3.90
C GLY A 192 17.78 26.32 2.42
N CYS A 193 16.94 25.82 1.50
CA CYS A 193 17.08 26.07 0.07
C CYS A 193 16.91 27.57 -0.24
N SER A 194 17.56 28.04 -1.29
CA SER A 194 17.50 29.44 -1.76
C SER A 194 16.90 29.58 -3.16
N ALA A 195 16.92 28.50 -3.94
CA ALA A 195 16.38 28.41 -5.29
C ALA A 195 15.91 26.97 -5.59
N ASN A 196 15.17 26.79 -6.69
CA ASN A 196 14.70 25.46 -7.09
C ASN A 196 15.86 24.50 -7.45
N ALA A 197 17.00 25.05 -7.87
CA ALA A 197 18.19 24.25 -8.19
C ALA A 197 18.88 23.62 -6.97
N ASP A 198 18.56 24.09 -5.76
CA ASP A 198 19.05 23.50 -4.50
C ASP A 198 18.24 22.26 -4.11
N CYS A 199 17.10 22.04 -4.77
CA CYS A 199 16.14 21.01 -4.43
C CYS A 199 16.30 19.76 -5.31
N PRO A 200 16.23 18.54 -4.73
CA PRO A 200 16.42 17.30 -5.47
C PRO A 200 15.21 16.98 -6.36
N GLY A 201 15.49 16.34 -7.51
CA GLY A 201 14.47 15.97 -8.48
C GLY A 201 13.77 17.19 -9.08
N ASP A 202 12.44 17.21 -9.01
CA ASP A 202 11.58 18.30 -9.48
C ASP A 202 10.95 19.11 -8.35
N SER A 203 11.41 18.91 -7.11
CA SER A 203 10.95 19.68 -5.96
C SER A 203 11.24 21.18 -6.09
N ARG A 204 10.51 21.99 -5.31
CA ARG A 204 10.51 23.45 -5.39
C ARG A 204 10.86 24.05 -4.05
N CYS A 205 11.67 25.09 -4.06
CA CYS A 205 12.04 25.76 -2.82
C CYS A 205 10.91 26.69 -2.37
N VAL A 206 10.30 26.35 -1.24
CA VAL A 206 9.20 27.09 -0.61
C VAL A 206 9.70 27.77 0.66
N GLN A 207 9.19 28.97 0.92
CA GLN A 207 9.40 29.74 2.13
C GLN A 207 8.23 29.53 3.09
N ASP A 208 8.56 29.26 4.35
CA ASP A 208 7.62 29.17 5.47
C ASP A 208 8.16 30.02 6.64
N GLY A 209 7.62 31.23 6.77
CA GLY A 209 8.15 32.24 7.69
C GLY A 209 9.60 32.61 7.38
N ASP A 210 10.51 32.34 8.33
CA ASP A 210 11.95 32.56 8.17
C ASP A 210 12.70 31.31 7.68
N ALA A 211 12.00 30.18 7.52
CA ALA A 211 12.54 28.92 7.04
C ALA A 211 12.26 28.73 5.54
N SER A 212 13.03 27.83 4.92
CA SER A 212 12.74 27.34 3.58
C SER A 212 12.97 25.84 3.52
N TYR A 213 12.22 25.16 2.67
CA TYR A 213 12.38 23.74 2.42
C TYR A 213 11.97 23.38 0.99
N CYS A 214 12.48 22.26 0.50
CA CYS A 214 12.12 21.71 -0.79
C CYS A 214 10.80 20.96 -0.68
N ALA A 215 9.77 21.45 -1.36
CA ALA A 215 8.45 20.85 -1.39
C ALA A 215 8.24 20.07 -2.70
N ARG A 216 7.61 18.90 -2.59
CA ARG A 216 7.22 18.07 -3.75
C ARG A 216 6.14 18.78 -4.59
N PRO A 217 6.22 18.83 -5.92
CA PRO A 217 5.14 19.33 -6.76
C PRO A 217 3.95 18.36 -6.75
N CYS A 218 2.75 18.89 -6.98
CA CYS A 218 1.53 18.08 -7.04
C CYS A 218 0.54 18.60 -8.08
N ALA A 219 -0.28 17.70 -8.60
CA ALA A 219 -1.45 17.96 -9.42
C ALA A 219 -2.76 17.76 -8.64
N ALA A 220 -2.77 16.86 -7.65
CA ALA A 220 -3.90 16.58 -6.77
C ALA A 220 -3.42 16.23 -5.34
N ASP A 221 -4.36 16.15 -4.39
CA ASP A 221 -4.05 15.81 -2.98
C ASP A 221 -3.49 14.38 -2.83
N SER A 222 -3.86 13.46 -3.73
CA SER A 222 -3.33 12.09 -3.78
C SER A 222 -1.82 12.03 -4.05
N ASP A 223 -1.25 13.04 -4.70
CA ASP A 223 0.20 13.16 -4.88
C ASP A 223 0.91 13.47 -3.55
N CYS A 224 0.19 14.07 -2.61
CA CYS A 224 0.70 14.52 -1.33
C CYS A 224 0.48 13.50 -0.21
N THR A 225 -0.38 12.50 -0.40
CA THR A 225 -0.50 11.34 0.48
C THR A 225 0.51 10.24 0.16
N PHE A 226 1.19 10.34 -0.99
CA PHE A 226 2.19 9.37 -1.40
C PHE A 226 3.37 9.30 -0.42
N CYS A 227 3.65 8.09 0.08
CA CYS A 227 4.61 7.80 1.14
C CYS A 227 4.43 8.63 2.42
N ARG A 228 3.18 9.05 2.71
CA ARG A 228 2.82 9.66 3.98
C ARG A 228 1.85 8.78 4.73
N HIS A 229 1.95 8.81 6.06
CA HIS A 229 0.98 8.16 6.92
C HIS A 229 -0.41 8.82 6.76
N PRO A 230 -1.52 8.05 6.68
CA PRO A 230 -2.87 8.60 6.53
C PRO A 230 -3.28 9.60 7.62
N ASP A 231 -2.74 9.45 8.83
CA ASP A 231 -3.03 10.36 9.95
C ASP A 231 -2.30 11.72 9.85
N HIS A 232 -1.31 11.84 8.95
CA HIS A 232 -0.49 13.03 8.78
C HIS A 232 -0.49 13.51 7.31
N PRO A 233 -1.67 13.81 6.74
CA PRO A 233 -1.79 14.14 5.33
C PRO A 233 -1.12 15.48 5.00
N ALA A 234 -0.63 15.60 3.77
CA ALA A 234 -0.24 16.88 3.18
C ALA A 234 -1.32 17.35 2.19
N THR A 235 -1.40 18.65 1.97
CA THR A 235 -2.38 19.26 1.04
C THR A 235 -1.67 19.76 -0.21
N CYS A 236 -2.26 19.51 -1.38
CA CYS A 236 -1.77 20.08 -2.63
C CYS A 236 -2.28 21.52 -2.78
N THR A 237 -1.38 22.50 -2.74
CA THR A 237 -1.77 23.91 -2.84
C THR A 237 -0.80 24.76 -3.65
N SER A 238 -1.34 25.77 -4.33
CA SER A 238 -0.57 26.82 -4.99
C SER A 238 -0.36 28.05 -4.10
N ASP A 239 -1.00 28.09 -2.93
CA ASP A 239 -0.98 29.24 -2.01
C ASP A 239 0.28 29.21 -1.12
N VAL A 240 1.45 29.21 -1.76
CA VAL A 240 2.77 29.16 -1.12
C VAL A 240 3.66 30.31 -1.57
N ALA A 241 4.63 30.68 -0.74
CA ALA A 241 5.68 31.62 -1.10
C ALA A 241 6.88 30.85 -1.68
N TYR A 242 7.11 30.92 -2.99
CA TYR A 242 8.32 30.35 -3.59
C TYR A 242 9.55 31.23 -3.32
N ALA A 243 10.69 30.61 -3.02
CA ALA A 243 11.95 31.35 -2.85
C ALA A 243 12.45 31.96 -4.18
N GLU A 244 12.20 31.28 -5.30
CA GLU A 244 12.59 31.72 -6.63
C GLU A 244 11.45 32.45 -7.35
N ALA A 245 11.70 33.72 -7.71
CA ALA A 245 10.72 34.55 -8.39
C ALA A 245 10.33 33.98 -9.77
N GLY A 246 9.03 33.99 -10.07
CA GLY A 246 8.48 33.47 -11.33
C GLY A 246 8.15 31.98 -11.31
N THR A 247 8.44 31.28 -10.21
CA THR A 247 7.95 29.91 -9.98
C THR A 247 6.43 29.90 -9.83
N SER A 248 5.77 28.92 -10.43
CA SER A 248 4.34 28.67 -10.33
C SER A 248 4.05 27.17 -10.24
N GLY A 249 2.82 26.83 -9.87
CA GLY A 249 2.37 25.45 -9.69
C GLY A 249 1.88 25.21 -8.27
N SER A 250 1.47 23.97 -8.01
CA SER A 250 1.08 23.51 -6.68
C SER A 250 2.15 22.59 -6.11
N VAL A 251 2.29 22.60 -4.79
CA VAL A 251 3.21 21.76 -4.03
C VAL A 251 2.51 21.15 -2.82
N CYS A 252 3.07 20.05 -2.32
CA CYS A 252 2.62 19.40 -1.10
C CYS A 252 3.15 20.14 0.12
N VAL A 253 2.22 20.69 0.90
CA VAL A 253 2.52 21.33 2.18
C VAL A 253 1.94 20.50 3.32
N VAL A 254 2.74 20.34 4.36
CA VAL A 254 2.34 19.76 5.64
C VAL A 254 1.89 20.90 6.56
N GLY A 255 0.76 20.71 7.23
CA GLY A 255 0.13 21.70 8.13
C GLY A 255 0.50 21.51 9.58
#